data_AF-A0A1G6PNN2-F1
#
_entry.id   AF-A0A1G6PNN2-F1
#
_cell.length_a   1.000
_cell.length_b   1.000
_cell.length_c   1.000
_cell.angle_alpha   90.00
_cell.angle_beta   90.00
_cell.angle_gamma   90.00
#
_symmetry.space_group_name_H-M   'P 1'
#
loop_
_entity.id
_entity.type
_entity.pdbx_description
1 polymer ?
#
loop_
_entity_poly.entity_id
_entity_poly.type
_entity_poly.pdbx_seq_one_letter_code
_entity_poly.pdbx_strand_id
1 'polypeptide(L)'
;MVAGKQPKILRWFVLWVVLTALGLLWLPISLLVMGTSHVGGYGQIPVANTARFEVEQGEEFGLRTGVDTLIDCEVRPEAGEARSFSIMDHRHSRRGGYDGVVQPAWFNGAATVTCEQEAVVDLPKVFTRDSVLRNISYVLMSAGAACLLFGVFRLWQRGRRIKRASPATF
;
A
#
# COMPACT_ATOMS: atom_id res chain seq x y z
N MET A 1 -20.85 -41.49 23.07
CA MET A 1 -20.40 -40.16 22.60
C MET A 1 -19.96 -40.31 21.16
N VAL A 2 -20.80 -39.89 20.21
CA VAL A 2 -20.51 -40.03 18.78
C VAL A 2 -19.43 -39.00 18.42
N ALA A 3 -18.19 -39.46 18.26
CA ALA A 3 -17.12 -38.66 17.68
C ALA A 3 -17.47 -38.39 16.21
N GLY A 4 -18.27 -37.35 15.97
CA GLY A 4 -18.61 -36.88 14.64
C GLY A 4 -17.33 -36.46 13.92
N LYS A 5 -16.88 -37.28 12.97
CA LYS A 5 -15.88 -36.87 11.98
C LYS A 5 -16.40 -35.59 11.33
N GLN A 6 -15.86 -34.43 11.72
CA GLN A 6 -16.23 -33.17 11.09
C GLN A 6 -16.04 -33.33 9.57
N PRO A 7 -17.09 -33.11 8.76
CA PRO A 7 -16.96 -33.24 7.33
C PRO A 7 -15.87 -32.25 6.90
N LYS A 8 -14.82 -32.74 6.23
CA LYS A 8 -13.66 -31.92 5.80
C LYS A 8 -14.09 -30.62 5.12
N ILE A 9 -15.25 -30.61 4.47
CA ILE A 9 -15.90 -29.47 3.82
C ILE A 9 -16.27 -28.33 4.80
N LEU A 10 -16.73 -28.65 6.03
CA LEU A 10 -17.08 -27.64 7.03
C LEU A 10 -15.86 -26.85 7.47
N ARG A 11 -14.71 -27.53 7.61
CA ARG A 11 -13.44 -26.89 7.99
C ARG A 11 -12.97 -25.88 6.94
N TRP A 12 -13.11 -26.21 5.66
CA TRP A 12 -12.83 -25.28 4.55
C TRP A 12 -13.82 -24.13 4.46
N PHE A 13 -15.10 -24.38 4.75
CA PHE A 13 -16.13 -23.34 4.77
C PHE A 13 -15.92 -22.34 5.91
N VAL A 14 -15.60 -22.83 7.11
CA VAL A 14 -15.26 -21.98 8.26
C VAL A 14 -14.02 -21.14 7.95
N LEU A 15 -12.97 -21.73 7.36
CA LEU A 15 -11.78 -21.00 6.93
C LEU A 15 -12.12 -19.87 5.94
N TRP A 16 -13.00 -20.15 4.98
CA TRP A 16 -13.45 -19.18 3.98
C TRP A 16 -14.19 -18.00 4.61
N VAL A 17 -15.13 -18.27 5.53
CA VAL A 17 -15.89 -17.23 6.24
C VAL A 17 -14.95 -16.38 7.09
N VAL A 18 -14.00 -16.99 7.81
CA VAL A 18 -13.03 -16.28 8.64
C VAL A 18 -12.14 -15.38 7.80
N LEU A 19 -11.58 -15.87 6.68
CA LEU A 19 -10.75 -15.05 5.77
C LEU A 19 -11.53 -13.90 5.15
N THR A 20 -12.79 -14.13 4.77
CA THR A 20 -13.64 -13.10 4.19
C THR A 20 -14.01 -12.03 5.22
N ALA A 21 -14.34 -12.44 6.45
CA ALA A 21 -14.59 -11.52 7.55
C ALA A 21 -13.35 -10.69 7.89
N LEU A 22 -12.17 -11.30 7.96
CA LEU A 22 -10.90 -10.60 8.18
C LEU A 22 -10.60 -9.60 7.06
N GLY A 23 -10.81 -9.97 5.79
CA GLY A 23 -10.64 -9.06 4.66
C GLY A 23 -11.62 -7.88 4.70
N LEU A 24 -12.90 -8.13 4.97
CA LEU A 24 -13.92 -7.09 5.12
C LEU A 24 -13.62 -6.14 6.27
N LEU A 25 -13.06 -6.64 7.37
CA LEU A 25 -12.70 -5.83 8.54
C LEU A 25 -11.38 -5.07 8.33
N TRP A 26 -10.49 -5.60 7.49
CA TRP A 26 -9.21 -4.96 7.15
C TRP A 26 -9.34 -3.75 6.21
N LEU A 27 -10.29 -3.81 5.26
CA LEU A 27 -10.54 -2.72 4.31
C LEU A 27 -10.83 -1.36 4.98
N PRO A 28 -11.77 -1.24 5.94
CA PRO A 28 -12.04 0.03 6.61
C PRO A 28 -10.87 0.47 7.49
N ILE A 29 -10.14 -0.45 8.13
CA ILE A 29 -8.94 -0.13 8.92
C ILE A 29 -7.86 0.46 8.01
N SER A 30 -7.64 -0.13 6.83
CA SER A 30 -6.67 0.36 5.85
C SER A 30 -7.04 1.74 5.32
N LEU A 31 -8.33 1.96 5.02
CA LEU A 31 -8.86 3.25 4.60
C LEU A 31 -8.70 4.33 5.68
N LEU A 32 -9.00 4.00 6.93
CA LEU A 32 -8.80 4.90 8.08
C LEU A 32 -7.32 5.20 8.30
N VAL A 33 -6.46 4.20 8.19
CA VAL A 33 -5.02 4.36 8.35
C VAL A 33 -4.45 5.25 7.26
N MET A 34 -4.77 5.01 5.98
CA MET A 34 -4.34 5.85 4.85
C MET A 34 -4.90 7.28 4.95
N GLY A 35 -6.16 7.43 5.35
CA GLY A 35 -6.80 8.74 5.51
C GLY A 35 -6.20 9.55 6.67
N THR A 36 -5.93 8.92 7.81
CA THR A 36 -5.33 9.60 8.98
C THR A 36 -3.85 9.92 8.78
N SER A 37 -3.11 9.15 7.98
CA SER A 37 -1.71 9.46 7.66
C SER A 37 -1.54 10.76 6.88
N HIS A 38 -2.53 11.14 6.04
CA HIS A 38 -2.52 12.45 5.38
C HIS A 38 -2.76 13.62 6.35
N VAL A 39 -3.49 13.38 7.44
CA VAL A 39 -3.86 14.44 8.41
C VAL A 39 -2.83 14.55 9.55
N GLY A 40 -2.13 13.47 9.88
CA GLY A 40 -1.23 13.39 11.04
C GLY A 40 0.26 13.63 10.77
N GLY A 41 0.69 13.93 9.53
CA GLY A 41 2.08 14.23 9.21
C GLY A 41 3.08 13.11 9.55
N TYR A 42 2.64 11.85 9.57
CA TYR A 42 3.49 10.75 10.03
C TYR A 42 4.67 10.54 9.07
N GLY A 43 5.88 10.89 9.53
CA GLY A 43 7.08 10.80 8.70
C GLY A 43 7.16 11.86 7.60
N GLN A 44 6.36 12.93 7.69
CA GLN A 44 6.37 14.04 6.74
C GLN A 44 6.89 15.28 7.44
N ILE A 45 7.89 15.94 6.86
CA ILE A 45 8.49 17.15 7.42
C ILE A 45 8.16 18.31 6.48
N PRO A 46 7.31 19.27 6.92
CA PRO A 46 7.03 20.46 6.13
C PRO A 46 8.29 21.34 6.05
N VAL A 47 8.55 21.87 4.86
CA VAL A 47 9.69 22.72 4.52
C VAL A 47 9.13 24.08 4.13
N ALA A 48 9.14 25.05 5.04
CA ALA A 48 8.72 26.42 4.72
C ALA A 48 9.80 27.21 3.95
N ASN A 49 11.06 26.86 4.17
CA ASN A 49 12.24 27.38 3.47
C ASN A 49 13.40 26.40 3.66
N THR A 50 13.64 26.01 4.91
CA THR A 50 14.67 25.03 5.28
C THR A 50 14.11 24.05 6.29
N ALA A 51 14.43 22.77 6.15
CA ALA A 51 14.13 21.74 7.15
C ALA A 51 15.28 20.75 7.29
N ARG A 52 15.42 20.17 8.48
CA ARG A 52 16.42 19.15 8.75
C ARG A 52 15.74 17.79 8.89
N PHE A 53 16.35 16.77 8.31
CA PHE A 53 15.88 15.39 8.36
C PHE A 53 17.06 14.43 8.43
N GLU A 54 16.81 13.19 8.79
CA GLU A 54 17.85 12.16 8.96
C GLU A 54 17.41 10.88 8.26
N VAL A 55 18.33 10.28 7.51
CA VAL A 55 18.12 9.07 6.70
C VAL A 55 19.39 8.24 6.66
N GLU A 56 19.23 6.92 6.54
CA GLU A 56 20.35 6.02 6.30
C GLU A 56 20.61 5.89 4.79
N GLN A 57 21.88 5.60 4.43
CA GLN A 57 22.27 5.45 3.04
C GLN A 57 21.48 4.29 2.38
N GLY A 58 20.87 4.58 1.24
CA GLY A 58 20.05 3.64 0.48
C GLY A 58 18.57 3.61 0.88
N GLU A 59 18.16 4.28 1.97
CA GLU A 59 16.74 4.44 2.28
C GLU A 59 16.06 5.40 1.30
N GLU A 60 14.81 5.13 0.95
CA GLU A 60 14.01 5.99 0.09
C GLU A 60 13.47 7.19 0.86
N PHE A 61 13.74 8.39 0.37
CA PHE A 61 13.08 9.61 0.82
C PHE A 61 12.39 10.29 -0.35
N GLY A 62 11.38 11.08 -0.04
CA GLY A 62 10.56 11.78 -1.03
C GLY A 62 10.60 13.28 -0.85
N LEU A 63 10.48 14.01 -1.95
CA LEU A 63 10.24 15.44 -1.98
C LEU A 63 8.99 15.70 -2.79
N ARG A 64 8.01 16.37 -2.19
CA ARG A 64 6.77 16.76 -2.85
C ARG A 64 6.44 18.22 -2.61
N THR A 65 5.66 18.79 -3.51
CA THR A 65 5.12 20.13 -3.39
C THR A 65 3.59 20.08 -3.50
N GLY A 66 2.90 21.02 -2.86
CA GLY A 66 1.44 21.18 -2.97
C GLY A 66 1.01 22.19 -4.03
N VAL A 67 1.97 22.80 -4.74
CA VAL A 67 1.70 23.80 -5.77
C VAL A 67 2.00 23.26 -7.18
N ASP A 68 1.16 23.68 -8.14
CA ASP A 68 1.24 23.33 -9.58
C ASP A 68 2.40 24.06 -10.30
N THR A 69 3.51 24.32 -9.61
CA THR A 69 4.67 25.01 -10.15
C THR A 69 5.94 24.20 -9.92
N LEU A 70 6.84 24.25 -10.88
CA LEU A 70 8.18 23.70 -10.71
C LEU A 70 8.90 24.48 -9.60
N ILE A 71 9.41 23.76 -8.61
CA ILE A 71 10.20 24.31 -7.50
C ILE A 71 11.52 23.57 -7.44
N ASP A 72 12.60 24.33 -7.24
CA ASP A 72 13.90 23.77 -6.97
C ASP A 72 14.13 23.64 -5.46
N CYS A 73 14.58 22.46 -5.07
CA CYS A 73 14.99 22.13 -3.71
C CYS A 73 16.43 21.63 -3.72
N GLU A 74 17.25 22.12 -2.81
CA GLU A 74 18.61 21.64 -2.57
C GLU A 74 18.64 20.79 -1.31
N VAL A 75 19.16 19.58 -1.40
CA VAL A 75 19.43 18.71 -0.26
C VAL A 75 20.93 18.73 0.02
N ARG A 76 21.29 19.24 1.19
CA ARG A 76 22.67 19.33 1.66
C ARG A 76 22.88 18.41 2.88
N PRO A 77 23.51 17.24 2.70
CA PRO A 77 23.90 16.40 3.83
C PRO A 77 25.00 17.04 4.67
N GLU A 78 25.08 16.69 5.95
CA GLU A 78 26.22 17.11 6.80
C GLU A 78 27.54 16.47 6.33
N ALA A 79 27.46 15.25 5.82
CA ALA A 79 28.57 14.52 5.24
C ALA A 79 28.22 14.08 3.81
N GLY A 80 28.69 14.83 2.82
CA GLY A 80 28.52 14.51 1.40
C GLY A 80 28.37 15.73 0.50
N GLU A 81 28.10 15.48 -0.77
CA GLU A 81 27.84 16.52 -1.76
C GLU A 81 26.36 16.94 -1.73
N ALA A 82 26.13 18.25 -1.85
CA ALA A 82 24.81 18.80 -2.04
C ALA A 82 24.26 18.42 -3.42
N ARG A 83 22.95 18.17 -3.50
CA ARG A 83 22.26 17.89 -4.77
C ARG A 83 20.98 18.70 -4.88
N SER A 84 20.71 19.23 -6.06
CA SER A 84 19.48 19.92 -6.38
C SER A 84 18.46 18.98 -7.04
N PHE A 85 17.19 19.22 -6.75
CA PHE A 85 16.04 18.48 -7.25
C PHE A 85 14.97 19.48 -7.68
N SER A 86 14.52 19.35 -8.91
CA SER A 86 13.34 20.09 -9.38
C SER A 86 12.11 19.21 -9.17
N ILE A 87 11.17 19.67 -8.36
CA ILE A 87 9.92 18.99 -8.04
C ILE A 87 8.74 19.77 -8.61
N MET A 88 7.73 19.05 -9.10
CA MET A 88 6.49 19.66 -9.58
C MET A 88 5.33 18.75 -9.20
N ASP A 89 4.26 19.32 -8.66
CA ASP A 89 3.02 18.57 -8.45
C ASP A 89 2.41 18.27 -9.82
N HIS A 90 2.48 17.02 -10.25
CA HIS A 90 1.65 16.55 -11.33
C HIS A 90 0.31 16.16 -10.73
N ARG A 91 -0.60 17.12 -10.56
CA ARG A 91 -2.02 16.84 -10.19
C ARG A 91 -2.74 15.85 -11.11
N HIS A 92 -2.09 15.39 -12.19
CA HIS A 92 -2.59 14.44 -13.17
C HIS A 92 -1.72 13.17 -13.31
N SER A 93 -0.84 12.88 -12.34
CA SER A 93 -0.10 11.62 -12.22
C SER A 93 -1.09 10.43 -12.19
N ARG A 94 -1.20 9.80 -13.36
CA ARG A 94 -2.14 8.71 -13.65
C ARG A 94 -1.81 7.49 -12.80
N ARG A 95 -2.79 7.03 -12.03
CA ARG A 95 -2.90 5.65 -11.49
C ARG A 95 -1.70 5.21 -10.62
N GLY A 96 -1.59 5.80 -9.44
CA GLY A 96 -0.91 5.15 -8.30
C GLY A 96 0.60 5.33 -8.20
N GLY A 97 1.16 6.34 -8.86
CA GLY A 97 2.54 6.80 -8.63
C GLY A 97 2.60 7.81 -7.48
N TYR A 98 3.76 7.91 -6.82
CA TYR A 98 4.03 8.94 -5.81
C TYR A 98 4.10 10.31 -6.48
N ASP A 99 3.33 11.29 -5.97
CA ASP A 99 3.25 12.65 -6.50
C ASP A 99 4.41 13.50 -5.96
N GLY A 100 5.60 13.29 -6.53
CA GLY A 100 6.84 13.95 -6.16
C GLY A 100 8.06 13.20 -6.69
N VAL A 101 9.23 13.57 -6.19
CA VAL A 101 10.50 12.90 -6.51
C VAL A 101 10.87 11.98 -5.35
N VAL A 102 10.96 10.67 -5.61
CA VAL A 102 11.52 9.69 -4.67
C VAL A 102 12.98 9.44 -5.06
N GLN A 103 13.88 9.49 -4.09
CA GLN A 103 15.29 9.18 -4.31
C GLN A 103 15.84 8.30 -3.18
N PRO A 104 16.71 7.33 -3.50
CA PRO A 104 17.51 6.67 -2.47
C PRO A 104 18.53 7.66 -1.91
N ALA A 105 18.66 7.71 -0.60
CA ALA A 105 19.65 8.52 0.09
C ALA A 105 21.07 8.12 -0.33
N TRP A 106 21.85 9.06 -0.86
CA TRP A 106 23.26 8.86 -1.24
C TRP A 106 24.24 9.18 -0.10
N PHE A 107 23.71 9.60 1.04
CA PHE A 107 24.46 9.99 2.24
C PHE A 107 23.91 9.23 3.44
N ASN A 108 24.62 9.31 4.56
CA ASN A 108 24.21 8.71 5.82
C ASN A 108 24.13 9.79 6.91
N GLY A 109 23.03 9.83 7.65
CA GLY A 109 22.81 10.76 8.75
C GLY A 109 21.97 11.98 8.38
N ALA A 110 22.24 13.12 9.03
CA ALA A 110 21.42 14.31 8.90
C ALA A 110 21.69 15.09 7.60
N ALA A 111 20.62 15.64 7.03
CA ALA A 111 20.66 16.57 5.91
C ALA A 111 19.71 17.74 6.13
N THR A 112 20.05 18.87 5.51
CA THR A 112 19.18 20.04 5.41
C THR A 112 18.63 20.11 3.99
N VAL A 113 17.32 20.17 3.86
CA VAL A 113 16.68 20.55 2.60
C VAL A 113 16.38 22.04 2.64
N THR A 114 16.63 22.72 1.54
CA THR A 114 16.27 24.11 1.30
C THR A 114 15.43 24.16 0.03
N CYS A 115 14.25 24.77 0.07
CA CYS A 115 13.39 24.92 -1.10
C CYS A 115 13.01 26.39 -1.27
N GLU A 116 12.79 26.82 -2.52
CA GLU A 116 12.37 28.19 -2.81
C GLU A 116 10.94 28.51 -2.33
N GLN A 117 10.12 27.46 -2.15
CA GLN A 117 8.72 27.55 -1.73
C GLN A 117 8.38 26.42 -0.75
N GLU A 118 7.15 26.45 -0.21
CA GLU A 118 6.65 25.40 0.67
C GLU A 118 6.68 24.03 -0.01
N ALA A 119 7.40 23.10 0.61
CA ALA A 119 7.53 21.72 0.17
C ALA A 119 7.38 20.76 1.37
N VAL A 120 7.35 19.46 1.11
CA VAL A 120 7.30 18.42 2.13
C VAL A 120 8.33 17.35 1.83
N VAL A 121 9.13 17.00 2.83
CA VAL A 121 10.01 15.83 2.80
C VAL A 121 9.26 14.64 3.37
N ASP A 122 9.22 13.55 2.63
CA ASP A 122 8.76 12.26 3.13
C ASP A 122 9.92 11.39 3.55
N LEU A 123 9.87 10.94 4.78
CA LEU A 123 10.85 10.03 5.35
C LEU A 123 10.59 8.57 4.90
N PRO A 124 11.61 7.70 5.00
CA PRO A 124 11.51 6.27 4.67
C PRO A 124 10.34 5.54 5.35
N LYS A 125 9.93 6.02 6.53
CA LYS A 125 8.79 5.51 7.28
C LYS A 125 7.46 5.59 6.51
N VAL A 126 7.32 6.55 5.60
CA VAL A 126 6.14 6.69 4.73
C VAL A 126 6.10 5.55 3.71
N PHE A 127 7.19 5.35 2.98
CA PHE A 127 7.31 4.34 1.92
C PHE A 127 7.24 2.90 2.44
N THR A 128 7.89 2.62 3.56
CA THR A 128 7.84 1.31 4.22
C THR A 128 6.42 0.97 4.70
N ARG A 129 5.68 1.94 5.23
CA ARG A 129 4.30 1.72 5.66
C ARG A 129 3.36 1.49 4.48
N ASP A 130 3.46 2.31 3.43
CA ASP A 130 2.61 2.19 2.25
C ASP A 130 2.84 0.86 1.53
N SER A 131 4.10 0.42 1.42
CA SER A 131 4.43 -0.89 0.85
C SER A 131 3.86 -2.05 1.70
N VAL A 132 3.97 -1.99 3.03
CA VAL A 132 3.38 -3.02 3.92
C VAL A 132 1.87 -3.07 3.79
N LEU A 133 1.19 -1.92 3.85
CA LEU A 133 -0.27 -1.85 3.72
C LEU A 133 -0.75 -2.35 2.36
N ARG A 134 -0.03 -1.99 1.29
CA ARG A 134 -0.31 -2.43 -0.08
C ARG A 134 -0.12 -3.93 -0.22
N ASN A 135 0.96 -4.48 0.32
CA ASN A 135 1.25 -5.92 0.30
C ASN A 135 0.18 -6.72 1.06
N ILE A 136 -0.22 -6.29 2.26
CA ILE A 136 -1.28 -6.96 3.03
C ILE A 136 -2.60 -6.92 2.25
N SER A 137 -2.93 -5.78 1.64
CA SER A 137 -4.14 -5.62 0.83
C SER A 137 -4.12 -6.55 -0.40
N TYR A 138 -2.98 -6.66 -1.10
CA TYR A 138 -2.84 -7.61 -2.22
C TYR A 138 -2.97 -9.07 -1.80
N VAL A 139 -2.41 -9.46 -0.66
CA VAL A 139 -2.53 -10.83 -0.13
C VAL A 139 -4.00 -11.14 0.22
N LEU A 140 -4.70 -10.22 0.87
CA LEU A 140 -6.11 -10.41 1.22
C LEU A 140 -7.00 -10.46 -0.02
N MET A 141 -6.78 -9.59 -1.02
CA MET A 141 -7.54 -9.61 -2.26
C MET A 141 -7.29 -10.88 -3.08
N SER A 142 -6.03 -11.33 -3.20
CA SER A 142 -5.69 -12.55 -3.92
C SER A 142 -6.24 -13.81 -3.22
N ALA A 143 -6.17 -13.87 -1.88
CA ALA A 143 -6.78 -14.93 -1.10
C ALA A 143 -8.31 -14.96 -1.26
N GLY A 144 -8.96 -13.79 -1.22
CA GLY A 144 -10.40 -13.65 -1.46
C GLY A 144 -10.81 -14.08 -2.88
N ALA A 145 -10.06 -13.67 -3.90
CA ALA A 145 -10.30 -14.05 -5.29
C ALA A 145 -10.15 -15.56 -5.51
N ALA A 146 -9.09 -16.18 -4.97
CA ALA A 146 -8.90 -17.63 -5.03
C ALA A 146 -10.05 -18.39 -4.36
N CYS A 147 -10.52 -17.87 -3.23
CA CYS A 147 -11.65 -18.39 -2.48
C CYS A 147 -12.97 -18.30 -3.26
N LEU A 148 -13.23 -17.19 -3.97
CA LEU A 148 -14.39 -17.05 -4.84
C LEU A 148 -14.33 -18.00 -6.05
N LEU A 149 -13.17 -18.08 -6.72
CA LEU A 149 -12.96 -18.99 -7.85
C LEU A 149 -13.20 -20.45 -7.44
N PHE A 150 -12.74 -20.86 -6.26
CA PHE A 150 -13.00 -22.20 -5.75
C PHE A 150 -14.48 -22.47 -5.48
N GLY A 151 -15.21 -21.48 -4.96
CA GLY A 151 -16.66 -21.55 -4.76
C GLY A 151 -17.43 -21.72 -6.08
N VAL A 152 -17.12 -20.88 -7.06
CA VAL A 152 -17.71 -20.93 -8.41
C VAL A 152 -17.41 -22.27 -9.09
N PHE A 153 -16.17 -22.73 -9.02
CA PHE A 153 -15.75 -24.02 -9.58
C PHE A 153 -16.50 -25.19 -8.93
N ARG A 154 -16.68 -25.19 -7.61
CA ARG A 154 -17.46 -26.20 -6.88
C ARG A 154 -18.94 -26.21 -7.29
N LEU A 155 -19.55 -25.04 -7.42
CA LEU A 155 -20.94 -24.89 -7.88
C LEU A 155 -21.09 -25.40 -9.32
N TRP A 156 -20.17 -25.05 -10.20
CA TRP A 156 -20.15 -25.52 -11.58
C TRP A 156 -19.95 -27.04 -11.68
N GLN A 157 -19.04 -27.62 -10.89
CA GLN A 157 -18.88 -29.07 -10.81
C GLN A 157 -20.15 -29.78 -10.32
N ARG A 158 -20.84 -29.21 -9.30
CA ARG A 158 -22.12 -29.74 -8.84
C ARG A 158 -23.20 -29.64 -9.91
N GLY A 159 -23.31 -28.50 -10.59
CA GLY A 159 -24.24 -28.32 -11.71
C GLY A 159 -23.99 -29.30 -12.87
N ARG A 160 -22.72 -29.57 -13.20
CA ARG A 160 -22.35 -30.59 -14.20
C ARG A 160 -22.68 -32.01 -13.76
N ARG A 161 -22.53 -32.35 -12.47
CA ARG A 161 -22.93 -33.67 -11.95
C ARG A 161 -24.44 -33.86 -11.99
N ILE A 162 -25.23 -32.84 -11.64
CA ILE A 162 -26.70 -32.89 -11.69
C ILE A 162 -27.19 -33.04 -13.14
N LYS A 163 -26.58 -32.32 -14.10
CA LYS A 163 -26.90 -32.48 -15.54
C LYS A 163 -26.57 -33.87 -16.10
N ARG A 164 -25.53 -34.55 -15.59
CA ARG A 164 -25.22 -35.94 -15.97
C ARG A 164 -26.11 -36.98 -15.26
N ALA A 165 -26.76 -36.60 -14.17
CA ALA A 165 -27.65 -37.47 -13.39
C ALA A 165 -29.13 -37.35 -13.82
N SER A 166 -29.43 -36.65 -14.91
CA SER A 166 -30.73 -36.70 -15.57
C SER A 166 -30.61 -37.61 -16.80
N PRO A 167 -30.71 -38.94 -16.66
CA PRO A 167 -31.05 -39.78 -17.78
C PRO A 167 -32.46 -39.39 -18.22
N ALA A 168 -32.61 -39.17 -19.53
CA ALA A 168 -33.90 -39.00 -20.17
C ALA A 168 -34.83 -40.15 -19.73
N THR A 169 -35.92 -39.81 -19.05
CA THR A 169 -37.10 -40.66 -19.00
C THR A 169 -37.73 -40.62 -20.38
N PHE A 170 -37.52 -41.68 -21.16
CA PHE A 170 -38.38 -42.14 -22.25
C PHE A 170 -38.32 -43.67 -22.28
#